data_AF-A0A3D8PUM9-F1
#
_entry.id   AF-A0A3D8PUM9-F1
#
_cell.length_a   1.000
_cell.length_b   1.000
_cell.length_c   1.000
_cell.angle_alpha   90.00
_cell.angle_beta   90.00
_cell.angle_gamma   90.00
#
_symmetry.space_group_name_H-M   'P 1'
#
loop_
_entity.id
_entity.type
_entity.pdbx_description
1 polymer ?
#
loop_
_entity_poly.entity_id
_entity_poly.type
_entity_poly.pdbx_seq_one_letter_code
_entity_poly.pdbx_strand_id
1 'polypeptide(L)'
;MENFFSPLINILKAAYDSIAKFVFTTVLWIIDLIKNFLLDTGITDDVVTATVIAVIIILTIFLLLVGWLLGPIRVYGGGNDSNDD
;
A
#
# COMPACT_ATOMS: atom_id res chain seq x y z
N MET A 1 -19.78 32.23 2.52
CA MET A 1 -19.12 31.11 3.22
C MET A 1 -18.17 30.33 2.30
N GLU A 2 -18.47 30.14 1.02
CA GLU A 2 -17.58 29.46 0.05
C GLU A 2 -16.19 30.09 -0.07
N ASN A 3 -16.08 31.42 -0.02
CA ASN A 3 -14.79 32.13 -0.08
C ASN A 3 -13.89 31.91 1.15
N PHE A 4 -14.43 31.47 2.29
CA PHE A 4 -13.65 31.17 3.50
C PHE A 4 -13.08 29.74 3.48
N PHE A 5 -13.77 28.78 2.86
CA PHE A 5 -13.30 27.39 2.75
C PHE A 5 -12.47 27.13 1.48
N SER A 6 -12.57 27.99 0.46
CA SER A 6 -11.81 27.87 -0.80
C SER A 6 -10.27 27.76 -0.61
N PRO A 7 -9.63 28.56 0.26
CA PRO A 7 -8.19 28.43 0.52
C PRO A 7 -7.84 27.10 1.18
N LEU A 8 -8.69 26.65 2.13
CA LEU A 8 -8.53 25.39 2.86
C LEU A 8 -8.64 24.17 1.91
N ILE A 9 -9.61 24.19 1.00
CA ILE A 9 -9.80 23.14 0.00
C ILE A 9 -8.63 23.11 -1.00
N ASN A 10 -8.11 24.27 -1.40
CA ASN A 10 -6.96 24.35 -2.31
C ASN A 10 -5.67 23.83 -1.66
N ILE A 11 -5.43 24.14 -0.39
CA ILE A 11 -4.29 23.61 0.37
C ILE A 11 -4.43 22.09 0.53
N LEU A 12 -5.63 21.60 0.88
CA LEU A 12 -5.88 20.17 1.01
C LEU A 12 -5.66 19.43 -0.32
N LYS A 13 -6.10 20.01 -1.43
CA LYS A 13 -5.87 19.47 -2.78
C LYS A 13 -4.38 19.42 -3.13
N ALA A 14 -3.63 20.48 -2.82
CA ALA A 14 -2.18 20.52 -3.06
C ALA A 14 -1.42 19.51 -2.19
N ALA A 15 -1.81 19.38 -0.91
CA ALA A 15 -1.24 18.39 -0.01
C ALA A 15 -1.54 16.97 -0.48
N TYR A 16 -2.78 16.70 -0.89
CA TYR A 16 -3.19 15.42 -1.45
C TYR A 16 -2.40 15.08 -2.72
N ASP A 17 -2.24 16.03 -3.64
CA ASP A 17 -1.53 15.82 -4.90
C ASP A 17 -0.03 15.54 -4.65
N SER A 18 0.57 16.24 -3.69
CA SER A 18 1.95 15.99 -3.27
C SER A 18 2.12 14.60 -2.65
N ILE A 19 1.19 14.19 -1.77
CA ILE A 19 1.21 12.87 -1.14
C ILE A 19 1.01 11.79 -2.19
N ALA A 20 0.02 11.95 -3.07
CA ALA A 20 -0.25 11.01 -4.15
C ALA A 20 0.98 10.85 -5.04
N LYS A 21 1.60 11.95 -5.49
CA LYS A 21 2.80 11.91 -6.32
C LYS A 21 3.96 11.20 -5.64
N PHE A 22 4.16 11.44 -4.34
CA PHE A 22 5.18 10.74 -3.55
C PHE A 22 4.90 9.23 -3.47
N VAL A 23 3.67 8.84 -3.17
CA VAL A 23 3.25 7.44 -3.10
C VAL A 23 3.43 6.75 -4.45
N PHE A 24 2.94 7.35 -5.55
CA PHE A 24 3.10 6.78 -6.89
C PHE A 24 4.56 6.63 -7.29
N THR A 25 5.40 7.64 -7.01
CA THR A 25 6.84 7.59 -7.32
C THR A 25 7.53 6.49 -6.51
N THR A 26 7.17 6.33 -5.24
CA THR A 26 7.71 5.29 -4.36
C THR A 26 7.31 3.90 -4.86
N VAL A 27 6.05 3.71 -5.26
CA VAL A 27 5.57 2.43 -5.81
C VAL A 27 6.32 2.06 -7.08
N LEU A 28 6.49 3.01 -8.00
CA LEU A 28 7.26 2.77 -9.24
C LEU A 28 8.71 2.41 -8.94
N TRP A 29 9.33 3.09 -7.98
CA TRP A 29 10.70 2.78 -7.55
C TRP A 29 10.83 1.38 -6.97
N ILE A 30 9.85 0.93 -6.17
CA ILE A 30 9.82 -0.44 -5.63
C ILE A 30 9.66 -1.47 -6.75
N ILE A 31 8.79 -1.21 -7.74
CA ILE A 31 8.63 -2.09 -8.91
C ILE A 31 9.96 -2.25 -9.64
N ASP A 32 10.65 -1.15 -9.90
CA ASP A 32 11.96 -1.18 -10.55
C ASP A 32 13.00 -1.94 -9.74
N LEU A 33 13.01 -1.76 -8.42
CA LEU A 33 13.93 -2.46 -7.52
C LEU A 33 13.70 -3.97 -7.56
N ILE A 34 12.45 -4.43 -7.45
CA ILE A 34 12.11 -5.86 -7.51
C ILE A 34 12.42 -6.41 -8.91
N LYS A 35 12.04 -5.70 -9.97
CA LYS A 35 12.31 -6.09 -11.36
C LYS A 35 13.80 -6.30 -11.58
N ASN A 36 14.63 -5.33 -11.20
CA ASN A 36 16.08 -5.44 -11.37
C ASN A 36 16.65 -6.58 -10.52
N PHE A 37 16.18 -6.76 -9.28
CA PHE A 37 16.55 -7.89 -8.44
C PHE A 37 16.26 -9.24 -9.12
N LEU A 38 15.09 -9.40 -9.74
CA LEU A 38 14.69 -10.63 -10.43
C LEU A 38 15.53 -10.91 -11.69
N LEU A 39 15.95 -9.87 -12.40
CA LEU A 39 16.83 -9.98 -13.56
C LEU A 39 18.27 -10.29 -13.13
N ASP A 40 18.79 -9.58 -12.14
CA ASP A 40 20.17 -9.70 -11.66
C ASP A 40 20.44 -11.07 -11.00
N THR A 41 19.41 -11.65 -10.37
CA THR A 41 19.49 -12.99 -9.77
C THR A 41 19.27 -14.13 -10.76
N GLY A 42 18.91 -13.83 -12.01
CA GLY A 42 18.59 -14.84 -13.02
C GLY A 42 17.33 -15.65 -12.72
N ILE A 43 16.42 -15.13 -11.89
CA ILE A 43 15.11 -15.76 -11.65
C ILE A 43 14.23 -15.66 -12.90
N THR A 44 14.40 -14.58 -13.67
CA THR A 44 13.65 -14.32 -14.89
C THR A 44 14.59 -13.74 -15.94
N ASP A 45 14.52 -14.24 -17.17
CA ASP A 45 15.40 -13.76 -18.27
C ASP A 45 14.76 -12.63 -19.09
N ASP A 46 13.48 -12.36 -18.86
CA ASP A 46 12.70 -11.39 -19.63
C ASP A 46 12.22 -10.22 -18.76
N VAL A 47 12.45 -8.99 -19.26
CA VAL A 47 12.14 -7.73 -18.58
C VAL A 47 10.63 -7.58 -18.35
N VAL A 48 9.82 -8.02 -19.32
CA VAL A 48 8.36 -7.95 -19.19
C VAL A 48 7.89 -8.87 -18.09
N THR A 49 8.36 -10.12 -18.08
CA THR A 49 8.04 -11.12 -17.06
C THR A 49 8.44 -10.65 -15.65
N ALA A 50 9.67 -10.12 -15.49
CA ALA A 50 10.13 -9.57 -14.21
C ALA A 50 9.27 -8.40 -13.71
N THR A 51 8.83 -7.53 -14.63
CA THR A 51 7.94 -6.40 -14.30
C THR A 51 6.57 -6.88 -13.83
N VAL A 52 5.99 -7.87 -14.51
CA VAL A 52 4.69 -8.44 -14.14
C VAL A 52 4.75 -9.09 -12.76
N ILE A 53 5.82 -9.85 -12.46
CA ILE A 53 6.03 -10.44 -11.13
C ILE A 53 6.13 -9.35 -10.05
N ALA A 54 6.92 -8.29 -10.30
CA ALA A 54 7.05 -7.17 -9.37
C ALA A 54 5.70 -6.51 -9.07
N VAL A 55 4.87 -6.28 -10.09
CA VAL A 55 3.51 -5.72 -9.93
C VAL A 55 2.61 -6.66 -9.11
N ILE A 56 2.64 -7.96 -9.39
CA ILE A 56 1.85 -8.96 -8.63
C ILE A 56 2.24 -8.95 -7.16
N ILE A 57 3.55 -8.93 -6.84
CA ILE A 57 4.04 -8.90 -5.45
C ILE A 57 3.48 -7.68 -4.71
N ILE A 58 3.54 -6.50 -5.32
CA ILE A 58 3.01 -5.27 -4.70
C ILE A 58 1.49 -5.36 -4.50
N LEU A 59 0.75 -5.87 -5.49
CA LEU A 59 -0.69 -6.07 -5.38
C LEU A 59 -1.04 -7.05 -4.26
N THR A 60 -0.30 -8.15 -4.12
CA THR A 60 -0.51 -9.11 -3.03
C THR A 60 -0.25 -8.47 -1.67
N ILE A 61 0.83 -7.70 -1.52
CA ILE A 61 1.11 -6.97 -0.28
C ILE A 61 -0.03 -5.99 0.03
N PHE A 62 -0.49 -5.24 -0.98
CA PHE A 62 -1.61 -4.31 -0.83
C PHE A 62 -2.88 -5.03 -0.37
N LEU A 63 -3.25 -6.15 -1.00
CA LEU A 63 -4.42 -6.95 -0.62
C LEU A 63 -4.27 -7.54 0.79
N LEU A 64 -3.08 -7.94 1.21
CA LEU A 64 -2.83 -8.40 2.57
C LEU A 64 -3.00 -7.27 3.59
N LEU A 65 -2.49 -6.07 3.30
CA LEU A 65 -2.64 -4.91 4.19
C LEU A 65 -4.09 -4.44 4.28
N VAL A 66 -4.79 -4.35 3.14
CA VAL A 66 -6.21 -3.99 3.09
C VAL A 66 -7.07 -5.06 3.73
N GLY A 67 -6.81 -6.34 3.44
CA GLY A 67 -7.49 -7.48 4.07
C GLY A 67 -7.19 -7.60 5.56
N TRP A 68 -6.02 -7.13 6.02
CA TRP A 68 -5.71 -7.01 7.45
C TRP A 68 -6.52 -5.88 8.08
N LEU A 69 -6.62 -4.72 7.43
CA LEU A 69 -7.36 -3.57 7.94
C LEU A 69 -8.88 -3.80 7.96
N LEU A 70 -9.42 -4.36 6.87
CA LEU A 70 -10.85 -4.63 6.66
C LEU A 70 -11.28 -6.05 7.06
N GLY A 71 -10.33 -6.86 7.52
CA GLY A 71 -10.56 -8.23 7.95
C GLY A 71 -11.56 -8.33 9.12
N PRO A 72 -11.99 -9.55 9.47
CA PRO A 72 -12.98 -9.76 10.52
C PRO A 72 -12.58 -9.02 11.80
N ILE A 73 -13.57 -8.41 12.48
CA ILE A 73 -13.38 -7.61 13.69
C ILE A 73 -12.44 -8.35 14.63
N ARG A 74 -11.23 -7.81 14.78
CA ARG A 74 -10.22 -8.39 15.67
C ARG A 74 -10.71 -8.19 17.09
N VAL A 75 -11.09 -9.28 17.74
CA VAL A 75 -11.31 -9.27 19.19
C VAL A 75 -9.92 -9.16 19.83
N TYR A 76 -9.47 -7.93 20.07
CA TYR A 76 -8.30 -7.68 20.88
C TYR A 76 -8.68 -7.95 22.34
N GLY A 77 -8.30 -9.12 22.85
CA GLY A 77 -8.36 -9.42 24.28
C GLY A 77 -9.77 -9.64 24.83
N GLY A 78 -10.14 -10.90 24.98
CA GLY A 78 -11.31 -11.33 25.75
C GLY A 78 -11.02 -12.71 26.33
N GLY A 79 -9.92 -12.83 27.07
CA GLY A 79 -9.73 -13.96 27.97
C GLY A 79 -10.77 -13.83 29.07
N ASN A 80 -11.89 -14.53 28.92
CA ASN A 80 -12.78 -14.82 30.04
C ASN A 80 -12.19 -15.99 30.82
N ASP A 81 -11.06 -15.74 31.48
CA ASP A 81 -10.66 -16.51 32.66
C ASP A 81 -11.41 -15.91 33.84
N SER A 82 -12.64 -16.38 34.08
CA SER A 82 -13.27 -16.44 35.39
C SER A 82 -14.75 -16.80 35.22
N ASN A 83 -15.08 -18.06 35.46
CA ASN A 83 -16.01 -18.41 36.54
C ASN A 83 -15.98 -19.94 36.68
N ASP A 84 -15.08 -20.38 37.55
CA ASP A 84 -15.36 -21.53 38.41
C ASP A 84 -16.62 -21.19 39.23
N ASP A 85 -17.71 -21.93 39.00
CA ASP A 85 -18.81 -22.19 39.94
C ASP A 85 -19.42 -23.56 39.62
#